data_AF-A0A4U9CVN8-F1
#
_entry.id   AF-A0A4U9CVN8-F1
#
_cell.length_a   1.000
_cell.length_b   1.000
_cell.length_c   1.000
_cell.angle_alpha   90.00
_cell.angle_beta   90.00
_cell.angle_gamma   90.00
#
_symmetry.space_group_name_H-M   'P 1'
#
loop_
_entity.id
_entity.type
_entity.pdbx_description
1 polymer ?
#
loop_
_entity_poly.entity_id
_entity_poly.type
_entity_poly.pdbx_seq_one_letter_code
_entity_poly.pdbx_strand_id
1 'polypeptide(L)'
;MTRKRLGFFTRLLDDAAPKERYRLATEQIRHAERLGFDSAWIAQHHFHEHEGGLPSPLVFLAHAAAHTERIRLGTAIITLPMEDPLRVAEDAAVLDLLADGRLEVGFGSGGTPTSFFTLWSYQRAAGGGFCRTPASDPERLARRFAGPSG
;
A
#
# COMPACT_ATOMS: atom_id res chain seq x y z
N MET A 1 -35.08 -8.72 0.59
CA MET A 1 -33.82 -9.49 0.73
C MET A 1 -32.65 -8.54 0.53
N THR A 2 -31.67 -8.52 1.45
CA THR A 2 -30.49 -7.66 1.32
C THR A 2 -29.61 -8.17 0.17
N ARG A 3 -29.33 -7.31 -0.82
CA ARG A 3 -28.41 -7.62 -1.92
C ARG A 3 -27.03 -7.98 -1.34
N LYS A 4 -26.46 -9.10 -1.76
CA LYS A 4 -25.07 -9.47 -1.42
C LYS A 4 -24.12 -8.62 -2.26
N ARG A 5 -23.02 -8.16 -1.65
CA ARG A 5 -21.95 -7.41 -2.33
C ARG A 5 -20.79 -8.34 -2.65
N LEU A 6 -20.22 -8.22 -3.85
CA LEU A 6 -19.05 -8.96 -4.30
C LEU A 6 -17.86 -8.01 -4.42
N GLY A 7 -16.75 -8.36 -3.75
CA GLY A 7 -15.49 -7.64 -3.87
C GLY A 7 -14.37 -8.56 -4.34
N PHE A 8 -13.31 -7.98 -4.90
CA PHE A 8 -12.08 -8.71 -5.21
C PHE A 8 -10.90 -8.15 -4.42
N PHE A 9 -9.89 -8.98 -4.19
CA PHE A 9 -8.70 -8.64 -3.43
C PHE A 9 -7.45 -8.95 -4.25
N THR A 10 -6.48 -8.03 -4.25
CA THR A 10 -5.18 -8.23 -4.90
C THR A 10 -4.03 -7.84 -3.98
N ARG A 11 -2.94 -8.61 -4.08
CA ARG A 11 -1.66 -8.29 -3.45
C ARG A 11 -0.65 -7.69 -4.44
N LEU A 12 -1.04 -7.44 -5.70
CA LEU A 12 -0.15 -6.88 -6.73
C LEU A 12 1.10 -7.76 -6.96
N LEU A 13 0.88 -9.06 -7.16
CA LEU A 13 1.94 -10.08 -7.23
C LEU A 13 2.33 -10.48 -8.65
N ASP A 14 1.91 -9.73 -9.65
CA ASP A 14 2.27 -10.02 -11.04
C ASP A 14 3.80 -10.09 -11.20
N ASP A 15 4.28 -11.10 -11.93
CA ASP A 15 5.71 -11.28 -12.23
C ASP A 15 6.16 -10.24 -13.28
N ALA A 16 6.27 -9.00 -12.82
CA ALA A 16 6.59 -7.82 -13.60
C ALA A 16 7.34 -6.81 -12.74
N ALA A 17 7.94 -5.80 -13.38
CA ALA A 17 8.57 -4.69 -12.67
C ALA A 17 7.54 -3.90 -11.82
N PRO A 18 7.95 -3.24 -10.71
CA PRO A 18 7.02 -2.57 -9.79
C PRO A 18 6.03 -1.60 -10.46
N LYS A 19 6.52 -0.76 -11.38
CA LYS A 19 5.68 0.17 -12.15
C LYS A 19 4.57 -0.57 -12.92
N GLU A 20 4.92 -1.71 -13.52
CA GLU A 20 3.99 -2.49 -14.31
C GLU A 20 2.97 -3.22 -13.42
N ARG A 21 3.37 -3.71 -12.25
CA ARG A 21 2.43 -4.26 -11.25
C ARG A 21 1.36 -3.25 -10.85
N TYR A 22 1.74 -2.00 -10.61
CA TYR A 22 0.76 -0.95 -10.29
C TYR A 22 -0.19 -0.69 -11.47
N ARG A 23 0.34 -0.61 -12.70
CA ARG A 23 -0.49 -0.46 -13.90
C ARG A 23 -1.49 -1.61 -14.07
N LEU A 24 -1.03 -2.85 -13.93
CA LEU A 24 -1.86 -4.05 -14.03
C LEU A 24 -2.92 -4.09 -12.94
N ALA A 25 -2.57 -3.75 -11.70
CA ALA A 25 -3.51 -3.68 -10.59
C ALA A 25 -4.58 -2.60 -10.82
N THR A 26 -4.21 -1.42 -11.34
CA THR A 26 -5.19 -0.40 -11.72
C THR A 26 -6.12 -0.91 -12.82
N GLU A 27 -5.60 -1.59 -13.85
CA GLU A 27 -6.44 -2.21 -14.88
C GLU A 27 -7.36 -3.31 -14.34
N GLN A 28 -6.91 -4.12 -13.40
CA GLN A 28 -7.74 -5.09 -12.69
C GLN A 28 -8.91 -4.40 -11.98
N ILE A 29 -8.65 -3.31 -11.25
CA ILE A 29 -9.69 -2.52 -10.55
C ILE A 29 -10.69 -1.95 -11.56
N ARG A 30 -10.21 -1.31 -12.63
CA ARG A 30 -11.08 -0.78 -13.68
C ARG A 30 -11.92 -1.87 -14.33
N HIS A 31 -11.34 -3.05 -14.54
CA HIS A 31 -12.06 -4.18 -15.14
C HIS A 31 -13.13 -4.73 -14.19
N ALA A 32 -12.82 -4.88 -12.90
CA ALA A 32 -13.77 -5.30 -11.90
C ALA A 32 -14.98 -4.35 -11.81
N GLU A 33 -14.76 -3.03 -11.90
CA GLU A 33 -15.85 -2.05 -11.95
C GLU A 33 -16.75 -2.27 -13.18
N ARG A 34 -16.17 -2.48 -14.37
CA ARG A 34 -16.93 -2.77 -15.60
C ARG A 34 -17.75 -4.05 -15.49
N LEU A 35 -17.25 -5.03 -14.74
CA LEU A 35 -17.95 -6.30 -14.47
C LEU A 35 -18.99 -6.20 -13.34
N GLY A 36 -19.11 -5.05 -12.67
CA GLY A 36 -20.11 -4.81 -11.64
C GLY A 36 -19.74 -5.29 -10.24
N PHE A 37 -18.44 -5.46 -9.94
CA PHE A 37 -17.98 -5.67 -8.56
C PHE A 37 -18.27 -4.43 -7.71
N ASP A 38 -18.64 -4.66 -6.44
CA ASP A 38 -18.98 -3.61 -5.49
C ASP A 38 -17.75 -3.00 -4.81
N SER A 39 -16.64 -3.75 -4.71
CA SER A 39 -15.40 -3.25 -4.10
C SER A 39 -14.12 -3.93 -4.60
N ALA A 40 -13.01 -3.20 -4.49
CA ALA A 40 -11.66 -3.64 -4.75
C ALA A 40 -10.79 -3.43 -3.52
N TRP A 41 -10.05 -4.45 -3.11
CA TRP A 41 -9.25 -4.44 -1.89
C TRP A 41 -7.78 -4.71 -2.20
N ILE A 42 -6.88 -3.96 -1.56
CA ILE A 42 -5.44 -4.12 -1.74
C ILE A 42 -4.72 -4.39 -0.42
N ALA A 43 -3.68 -5.20 -0.46
CA ALA A 43 -2.79 -5.41 0.67
C ALA A 43 -1.67 -4.38 0.74
N GLN A 44 -1.27 -4.02 1.96
CA GLN A 44 -0.03 -3.29 2.21
C GLN A 44 1.08 -4.28 2.54
N HIS A 45 2.22 -4.13 1.85
CA HIS A 45 3.42 -4.91 2.15
C HIS A 45 4.67 -4.02 2.10
N HIS A 46 5.41 -4.04 3.20
CA HIS A 46 6.66 -3.29 3.38
C HIS A 46 7.87 -4.22 3.19
N PHE A 47 8.89 -3.74 2.49
CA PHE A 47 10.24 -4.33 2.41
C PHE A 47 10.34 -5.76 1.82
N HIS A 48 9.32 -6.25 1.12
CA HIS A 48 9.33 -7.56 0.48
C HIS A 48 8.72 -7.52 -0.93
N GLU A 49 9.57 -7.68 -1.95
CA GLU A 49 9.15 -7.67 -3.36
C GLU A 49 8.25 -8.86 -3.73
N HIS A 50 8.42 -9.99 -3.04
CA HIS A 50 7.60 -11.20 -3.19
C HIS A 50 6.27 -11.14 -2.44
N GLU A 51 6.06 -10.12 -1.60
CA GLU A 51 4.80 -9.96 -0.88
C GLU A 51 3.87 -8.91 -1.50
N GLY A 52 4.25 -8.28 -2.63
CA GLY A 52 3.35 -7.38 -3.37
C GLY A 52 3.89 -5.98 -3.58
N GLY A 53 4.99 -5.61 -2.92
CA GLY A 53 5.72 -4.38 -3.20
C GLY A 53 4.88 -3.09 -3.12
N LEU A 54 3.76 -3.09 -2.39
CA LEU A 54 2.91 -1.92 -2.20
C LEU A 54 2.98 -1.43 -0.74
N PRO A 55 3.94 -0.56 -0.41
CA PRO A 55 4.06 0.01 0.94
C PRO A 55 3.08 1.17 1.18
N SER A 56 2.61 1.84 0.12
CA SER A 56 1.79 3.07 0.21
C SER A 56 0.39 2.88 -0.41
N PRO A 57 -0.52 2.16 0.27
CA PRO A 57 -1.81 1.77 -0.30
C PRO A 57 -2.72 2.97 -0.57
N LEU A 58 -2.76 3.99 0.29
CA LEU A 58 -3.61 5.17 0.11
C LEU A 58 -3.19 5.99 -1.14
N VAL A 59 -1.89 6.10 -1.40
CA VAL A 59 -1.36 6.76 -2.61
C VAL A 59 -1.80 6.00 -3.86
N PHE A 60 -1.68 4.68 -3.86
CA PHE A 60 -2.13 3.86 -4.98
C PHE A 60 -3.65 3.91 -5.17
N LEU A 61 -4.43 3.88 -4.09
CA LEU A 61 -5.88 4.03 -4.19
C LEU A 61 -6.31 5.42 -4.67
N ALA A 62 -5.56 6.48 -4.38
CA ALA A 62 -5.81 7.81 -4.98
C ALA A 62 -5.67 7.77 -6.50
N HIS A 63 -4.65 7.07 -7.01
CA HIS A 63 -4.50 6.84 -8.44
C HIS A 63 -5.67 6.01 -9.00
N ALA A 64 -6.08 4.94 -8.32
CA ALA A 64 -7.21 4.12 -8.76
C ALA A 64 -8.55 4.87 -8.72
N ALA A 65 -8.76 5.73 -7.72
CA ALA A 65 -9.94 6.58 -7.56
C ALA A 65 -10.12 7.50 -8.76
N ALA A 66 -9.03 8.09 -9.27
CA ALA A 66 -9.05 8.92 -10.47
C ALA A 66 -9.42 8.18 -11.78
N HIS A 67 -9.40 6.84 -11.77
CA HIS A 67 -9.68 5.99 -12.94
C HIS A 67 -10.95 5.15 -12.81
N THR A 68 -11.75 5.39 -11.76
CA THR A 68 -12.99 4.66 -11.44
C THR A 68 -14.05 5.60 -10.91
N GLU A 69 -15.32 5.25 -11.08
CA GLU A 69 -16.43 6.15 -10.73
C GLU A 69 -17.37 5.59 -9.66
N ARG A 70 -17.42 4.28 -9.47
CA ARG A 70 -18.43 3.62 -8.61
C ARG A 70 -17.86 2.58 -7.67
N ILE A 71 -16.85 1.81 -8.08
CA ILE A 71 -16.30 0.73 -7.26
C ILE A 71 -15.73 1.31 -5.97
N ARG A 72 -16.00 0.65 -4.85
CA ARG A 72 -15.48 1.05 -3.55
C ARG A 72 -14.04 0.55 -3.40
N LEU A 73 -13.17 1.38 -2.86
CA LEU A 73 -11.72 1.17 -2.84
C LEU A 73 -11.29 0.92 -1.41
N GLY A 74 -10.66 -0.22 -1.14
CA GLY A 74 -10.40 -0.63 0.23
C GLY A 74 -8.99 -1.12 0.51
N THR A 75 -8.56 -0.96 1.76
CA THR A 75 -7.30 -1.50 2.28
C THR A 75 -7.54 -2.76 3.10
N ALA A 76 -6.75 -3.80 2.87
CA ALA A 76 -6.85 -5.10 3.55
C ALA A 76 -5.44 -5.66 3.84
N ILE A 77 -4.70 -5.13 4.80
CA ILE A 77 -5.00 -4.01 5.72
C ILE A 77 -3.88 -2.98 5.70
N ILE A 78 -4.12 -1.77 6.20
CA ILE A 78 -3.05 -0.87 6.65
C ILE A 78 -2.51 -1.42 7.97
N THR A 79 -1.22 -1.71 8.02
CA THR A 79 -0.54 -2.22 9.20
C THR A 79 -0.29 -1.05 10.16
N LEU A 80 -1.33 -0.65 10.88
CA LEU A 80 -1.34 0.61 11.65
C LEU A 80 -0.17 0.77 12.64
N PRO A 81 0.33 -0.29 13.32
CA PRO A 81 1.53 -0.18 14.16
C PRO A 81 2.83 0.21 13.42
N MET A 82 2.84 0.11 12.09
CA MET A 82 3.96 0.47 11.22
C MET A 82 3.82 1.88 10.62
N GLU A 83 2.75 2.61 10.93
CA GLU A 83 2.43 3.91 10.35
C GLU A 83 2.30 4.99 11.43
N ASP A 84 2.33 6.26 11.02
CA ASP A 84 1.84 7.36 11.86
C ASP A 84 0.30 7.41 11.75
N PRO A 85 -0.45 7.15 12.84
CA PRO A 85 -1.91 7.08 12.79
C PRO A 85 -2.56 8.43 12.45
N LEU A 86 -1.94 9.55 12.83
CA LEU A 86 -2.45 10.88 12.45
C LEU A 86 -2.28 11.06 10.95
N ARG A 87 -1.12 10.70 10.41
CA ARG A 87 -0.87 10.81 8.96
C ARG A 87 -1.81 9.93 8.15
N VAL A 88 -2.04 8.70 8.59
CA VAL A 88 -2.98 7.78 7.95
C VAL A 88 -4.41 8.35 7.96
N ALA A 89 -4.82 8.98 9.05
CA ALA A 89 -6.13 9.61 9.13
C ALA A 89 -6.26 10.81 8.17
N GLU A 90 -5.24 11.67 8.09
CA GLU A 90 -5.20 12.80 7.14
C GLU A 90 -5.26 12.32 5.69
N ASP A 91 -4.40 11.36 5.32
CA ASP A 91 -4.35 10.83 3.95
C ASP A 91 -5.64 10.10 3.57
N ALA A 92 -6.23 9.34 4.50
CA ALA A 92 -7.51 8.68 4.26
C ALA A 92 -8.66 9.69 4.09
N ALA A 93 -8.70 10.77 4.87
CA ALA A 93 -9.71 11.81 4.72
C ALA A 93 -9.63 12.52 3.36
N VAL A 94 -8.42 12.86 2.91
CA VAL A 94 -8.21 13.45 1.57
C VAL A 94 -8.62 12.47 0.48
N LEU A 95 -8.20 11.20 0.59
CA LEU A 95 -8.56 10.19 -0.39
C LEU A 95 -10.07 9.94 -0.45
N ASP A 96 -10.76 9.90 0.69
CA ASP A 96 -12.21 9.68 0.71
C ASP A 96 -12.95 10.78 -0.06
N LEU A 97 -12.51 12.04 0.09
CA LEU A 97 -13.02 13.17 -0.69
C LEU A 97 -12.70 13.02 -2.19
N LEU A 98 -11.48 12.64 -2.55
CA LEU A 98 -11.09 12.40 -3.96
C LEU A 98 -11.83 11.21 -4.58
N ALA A 99 -12.29 10.28 -3.76
CA ALA A 99 -13.01 9.09 -4.17
C ALA A 99 -14.54 9.26 -4.05
N ASP A 100 -15.07 10.45 -3.76
CA ASP A 100 -16.50 10.70 -3.57
C ASP A 100 -17.15 9.76 -2.53
N GLY A 101 -16.48 9.53 -1.39
CA GLY A 101 -17.00 8.68 -0.31
C GLY A 101 -16.88 7.17 -0.57
N ARG A 102 -16.09 6.77 -1.58
CA ARG A 102 -15.90 5.36 -1.96
C ARG A 102 -14.79 4.65 -1.20
N LEU A 103 -14.07 5.30 -0.28
CA LEU A 103 -12.99 4.67 0.47
C LEU A 103 -13.54 3.74 1.57
N GLU A 104 -12.91 2.57 1.74
CA GLU A 104 -13.13 1.65 2.86
C GLU A 104 -11.79 1.31 3.53
N VAL A 105 -11.50 1.91 4.68
CA VAL A 105 -10.20 1.72 5.35
C VAL A 105 -10.22 0.52 6.30
N GLY A 106 -9.46 -0.52 5.96
CA GLY A 106 -9.19 -1.65 6.86
C GLY A 106 -7.84 -1.48 7.56
N PHE A 107 -7.82 -1.73 8.87
CA PHE A 107 -6.63 -1.69 9.72
C PHE A 107 -6.35 -3.06 10.33
N GLY A 108 -5.09 -3.32 10.65
CA GLY A 108 -4.71 -4.50 11.44
C GLY A 108 -3.32 -4.37 12.05
N SER A 109 -2.98 -5.34 12.90
CA SER A 109 -1.66 -5.42 13.54
C SER A 109 -0.55 -5.90 12.61
N GLY A 110 -0.86 -6.28 11.36
CA GLY A 110 0.08 -6.93 10.46
C GLY A 110 0.41 -8.37 10.87
N GLY A 111 1.03 -9.11 9.95
CA GLY A 111 1.30 -10.54 10.11
C GLY A 111 2.72 -10.99 9.72
N THR A 112 3.56 -10.11 9.17
CA THR A 112 4.92 -10.44 8.71
C THR A 112 5.97 -9.94 9.71
N PRO A 113 6.58 -10.81 10.54
CA PRO A 113 7.53 -10.38 11.58
C PRO A 113 8.75 -9.65 11.02
N THR A 114 9.17 -10.00 9.80
CA THR A 114 10.35 -9.40 9.14
C THR A 114 10.16 -7.92 8.81
N SER A 115 8.97 -7.53 8.34
CA SER A 115 8.63 -6.13 8.05
C SER A 115 8.65 -5.28 9.33
N PHE A 116 8.10 -5.83 10.42
CA PHE A 116 8.11 -5.21 11.75
C PHE A 116 9.53 -4.92 12.24
N PHE A 117 10.39 -5.94 12.23
CA PHE A 117 11.77 -5.80 12.71
C PHE A 117 12.57 -4.78 11.90
N THR A 118 12.37 -4.76 10.57
CA THR A 118 13.08 -3.84 9.66
C THR A 118 12.68 -2.40 9.91
N LEU A 119 11.37 -2.10 9.98
CA LEU A 119 10.90 -0.75 10.26
C LEU A 119 11.31 -0.28 11.65
N TRP A 120 11.15 -1.13 12.67
CA TRP A 120 11.53 -0.81 14.03
C TRP A 120 13.03 -0.49 14.15
N SER A 121 13.87 -1.26 13.48
CA SER A 121 15.31 -1.00 13.41
C SER A 121 15.62 0.34 12.74
N TYR A 122 14.91 0.68 11.67
CA TYR A 122 15.04 1.98 11.00
C TYR A 122 14.60 3.14 11.91
N GLN A 123 13.43 3.05 12.54
CA GLN A 123 12.92 4.09 13.45
C GLN A 123 13.84 4.29 14.68
N ARG A 124 14.42 3.21 15.20
CA ARG A 124 15.42 3.28 16.27
C ARG A 124 16.74 3.92 15.81
N ALA A 125 17.21 3.57 14.62
CA ALA A 125 18.42 4.18 14.05
C ALA A 125 18.22 5.65 13.69
N ALA A 126 17.01 6.03 13.27
CA ALA A 126 16.61 7.41 13.00
C ALA A 126 16.39 8.24 14.29
N GLY A 127 16.53 7.64 15.47
CA GLY A 127 16.60 8.34 16.74
C GLY A 127 15.33 9.09 17.11
N GLY A 128 14.15 8.47 17.03
CA GLY A 128 12.92 8.92 17.70
C GLY A 128 12.49 10.38 17.51
N GLY A 129 13.04 11.06 16.51
CA GLY A 129 12.83 12.47 16.23
C GLY A 129 12.19 12.60 14.86
N PHE A 130 10.96 13.09 14.85
CA PHE A 130 10.30 13.56 13.64
C PHE A 130 11.23 14.57 12.95
N CYS A 131 11.54 14.31 11.68
CA CYS A 131 12.40 15.14 10.83
C CYS A 131 13.89 15.22 11.24
N ARG A 132 14.66 14.20 10.87
CA ARG A 132 16.02 14.42 10.33
C ARG A 132 16.16 13.66 9.02
N THR A 133 16.26 14.39 7.92
CA THR A 133 16.67 13.85 6.62
C THR A 133 18.03 13.15 6.78
N PRO A 134 18.21 11.90 6.34
CA PRO A 134 19.53 11.31 6.25
C PRO A 134 20.18 11.75 4.95
N ALA A 135 20.62 13.00 4.89
CA ALA A 135 21.68 13.41 3.97
C ALA A 135 23.01 13.28 4.72
N SER A 136 23.54 12.05 4.80
CA SER A 136 24.98 11.77 4.98
C SER A 136 25.22 10.26 5.15
N ASP A 137 25.07 9.51 4.06
CA ASP A 137 26.16 8.67 3.52
C ASP A 137 25.65 7.85 2.31
N PRO A 138 25.74 8.39 1.08
CA PRO A 138 25.25 7.73 -0.12
C PRO A 138 26.03 6.46 -0.50
N GLU A 139 27.22 6.19 0.05
CA GLU A 139 28.00 4.99 -0.32
C GLU A 139 27.53 3.69 0.33
N ARG A 140 26.86 3.78 1.48
CA ARG A 140 26.41 2.59 2.22
C ARG A 140 25.15 1.94 1.64
N LEU A 141 24.33 2.72 0.93
CA LEU A 141 23.14 2.24 0.22
C LEU A 141 23.50 1.48 -1.06
N ALA A 142 24.56 1.87 -1.77
CA ALA A 142 25.01 1.20 -2.99
C ALA A 142 25.48 -0.25 -2.75
N ARG A 143 26.02 -0.55 -1.55
CA ARG A 143 26.54 -1.89 -1.22
C ARG A 143 25.48 -2.90 -0.78
N ARG A 144 24.24 -2.49 -0.50
CA ARG A 144 23.18 -3.40 -0.01
C ARG A 144 22.27 -3.94 -1.13
N PHE A 145 22.36 -3.39 -2.34
CA PHE A 145 21.58 -3.83 -3.51
C PHE A 145 22.41 -4.54 -4.60
N ALA A 146 23.73 -4.68 -4.41
CA ALA A 146 24.53 -5.64 -5.16
C ALA A 146 24.49 -6.99 -4.42
N GLY A 147 23.73 -7.96 -4.94
CA GLY A 147 23.70 -9.33 -4.42
C GLY A 147 25.08 -10.01 -4.48
N PRO A 148 25.27 -11.12 -3.75
CA PRO A 148 26.56 -11.82 -3.74
C PRO A 148 26.83 -12.40 -5.14
N SER A 149 27.94 -11.98 -5.74
CA SER A 149 28.57 -12.70 -6.85
C SER A 149 29.58 -13.67 -6.22
N GLY A 150 29.17 -14.92 -6.06
CA GLY A 150 29.98 -16.03 -5.60
C GLY A 150 29.36 -17.33 -6.07
#